data_AF-A0A3L7NX00-F1
#
_entry.id   AF-A0A3L7NX00-F1
#
_cell.length_a   1.000
_cell.length_b   1.000
_cell.length_c   1.000
_cell.angle_alpha   90.00
_cell.angle_beta   90.00
_cell.angle_gamma   90.00
#
_symmetry.space_group_name_H-M   'P 1'
#
loop_
_entity.id
_entity.type
_entity.pdbx_description
1 polymer ?
#
loop_
_entity_poly.entity_id
_entity_poly.type
_entity_poly.pdbx_seq_one_letter_code
_entity_poly.pdbx_strand_id
1 'polypeptide(L)'
;QSSLMCQVPGLRGHDAQLLVACDITTPEQIRSYSPSDLLAVVGPFAESREGQRMLRSANAPDLDEVQNWISWAREARHLKVA
;
A
#
# COMPACT_ATOMS: atom_id res chain seq x y z
N GLN A 1 -5.20 -0.42 -14.13
CA GLN A 1 -4.36 -1.13 -13.15
C GLN A 1 -3.37 -0.13 -12.58
N SER A 2 -3.15 -0.16 -11.26
CA SER A 2 -2.35 0.85 -10.56
C SER A 2 -0.87 0.71 -10.89
N SER A 3 -0.23 1.79 -11.34
CA SER A 3 1.23 1.85 -11.60
C SER A 3 2.07 1.36 -10.41
N LEU A 4 1.53 1.46 -9.20
CA LEU A 4 2.10 1.00 -7.94
C LEU A 4 2.51 -0.49 -7.95
N MET A 5 1.69 -1.38 -8.49
CA MET A 5 1.98 -2.82 -8.46
C MET A 5 3.17 -3.19 -9.36
N CYS A 6 3.32 -2.47 -10.48
CA CYS A 6 4.45 -2.66 -11.38
C CYS A 6 5.75 -2.13 -10.76
N GLN A 7 5.65 -1.16 -9.86
CA GLN A 7 6.79 -0.53 -9.22
C GLN A 7 7.16 -1.17 -7.89
N VAL A 8 6.23 -1.81 -7.16
CA VAL A 8 6.46 -2.41 -5.85
C VAL A 8 6.19 -3.92 -5.92
N PRO A 9 7.20 -4.75 -6.23
CA PRO A 9 7.05 -6.20 -6.22
C PRO A 9 6.55 -6.70 -4.86
N GLY A 10 5.58 -7.61 -4.85
CA GLY A 10 4.97 -8.16 -3.63
C GLY A 10 3.69 -7.45 -3.19
N LEU A 11 3.43 -6.22 -3.66
CA LEU A 11 2.20 -5.50 -3.35
C LEU A 11 0.99 -6.14 -4.04
N ARG A 12 -0.04 -6.50 -3.25
CA ARG A 12 -1.25 -7.13 -3.78
C ARG A 12 -2.17 -6.11 -4.43
N GLY A 13 -3.06 -6.59 -5.29
CA GLY A 13 -3.97 -5.72 -6.05
C GLY A 13 -4.93 -4.91 -5.19
N HIS A 14 -5.45 -5.48 -4.10
CA HIS A 14 -6.31 -4.75 -3.17
C HIS A 14 -5.51 -3.73 -2.33
N ASP A 15 -4.30 -4.07 -1.89
CA ASP A 15 -3.41 -3.14 -1.17
C ASP A 15 -3.07 -1.93 -2.03
N ALA A 16 -2.72 -2.15 -3.30
CA ALA A 16 -2.44 -1.09 -4.25
C ALA A 16 -3.67 -0.20 -4.54
N GLN A 17 -4.88 -0.78 -4.53
CA GLN A 17 -6.11 -0.01 -4.68
C GLN A 17 -6.43 0.80 -3.43
N LEU A 18 -6.20 0.24 -2.25
CA LEU A 18 -6.38 0.90 -0.96
C LEU A 18 -5.45 2.11 -0.84
N LEU A 19 -4.15 1.92 -1.14
CA LEU A 19 -3.16 2.99 -1.15
C LEU A 19 -3.54 4.13 -2.11
N VAL A 20 -3.97 3.79 -3.33
CA VAL A 20 -4.42 4.79 -4.31
C VAL A 20 -5.66 5.54 -3.83
N ALA A 21 -6.59 4.87 -3.15
CA ALA A 21 -7.78 5.51 -2.57
C ALA A 21 -7.44 6.44 -1.39
N CYS A 22 -6.29 6.25 -0.75
CA CYS A 22 -5.72 7.16 0.24
C CYS A 22 -4.74 8.19 -0.35
N ASP A 23 -4.79 8.44 -1.67
CA ASP A 23 -3.90 9.36 -2.40
C ASP A 23 -2.40 8.99 -2.38
N ILE A 24 -2.08 7.74 -2.05
CA ILE A 24 -0.72 7.17 -2.08
C ILE A 24 -0.53 6.44 -3.41
N THR A 25 0.14 7.10 -4.35
CA THR A 25 0.21 6.67 -5.76
C THR A 25 1.63 6.44 -6.27
N THR A 26 2.66 6.64 -5.43
CA THR A 26 4.06 6.33 -5.75
C THR A 26 4.76 5.53 -4.65
N PRO A 27 5.77 4.70 -5.00
CA PRO A 27 6.62 4.02 -4.01
C PRO A 27 7.34 5.00 -3.07
N GLU A 28 7.70 6.18 -3.57
CA GLU A 28 8.34 7.26 -2.80
C GLU A 28 7.45 7.74 -1.65
N GLN A 29 6.15 7.90 -1.90
CA GLN A 29 5.19 8.23 -0.84
C GLN A 29 5.15 7.12 0.21
N ILE A 30 5.01 5.85 -0.20
CA ILE A 30 4.95 4.71 0.74
C ILE A 30 6.17 4.71 1.66
N ARG A 31 7.40 4.81 1.11
CA ARG A 31 8.63 4.75 1.91
C ARG A 31 8.89 5.97 2.80
N SER A 32 8.17 7.07 2.58
CA SER A 32 8.26 8.28 3.40
C SER A 32 7.49 8.17 4.72
N TYR A 33 6.53 7.24 4.80
CA TYR A 33 5.79 6.97 6.03
C TYR A 33 6.56 6.06 6.98
N SER A 34 6.29 6.23 8.28
CA SER A 34 6.51 5.16 9.25
C SER A 34 5.36 4.15 9.18
N PRO A 35 5.54 2.89 9.64
CA PRO A 35 4.46 1.90 9.64
C PRO A 35 3.21 2.37 10.39
N SER A 36 3.38 3.00 11.55
CA SER A 36 2.26 3.51 12.34
C SER A 36 1.51 4.64 11.63
N ASP A 37 2.23 5.55 10.97
CA ASP A 37 1.60 6.66 10.25
C ASP A 37 0.85 6.15 9.02
N LEU A 38 1.46 5.21 8.29
CA LEU A 38 0.82 4.61 7.13
C LEU A 38 -0.47 3.88 7.52
N LEU A 39 -0.43 3.09 8.61
CA LEU A 39 -1.61 2.42 9.15
C LEU A 39 -2.69 3.42 9.59
N ALA A 40 -2.31 4.51 10.24
CA ALA A 40 -3.25 5.54 10.66
C ALA A 40 -3.95 6.24 9.48
N VAL A 41 -3.30 6.31 8.32
CA VAL A 41 -3.87 6.85 7.08
C VAL A 41 -4.80 5.83 6.40
N VAL A 42 -4.34 4.59 6.20
CA VAL A 42 -5.09 3.59 5.42
C VAL A 42 -6.15 2.85 6.22
N GLY A 43 -5.94 2.68 7.53
CA GLY A 43 -6.81 1.91 8.42
C GLY A 43 -8.26 2.42 8.45
N PRO A 44 -8.51 3.71 8.73
CA PRO A 44 -9.86 4.27 8.72
C PRO A 44 -10.58 4.09 7.37
N PHE A 45 -9.84 4.19 6.27
CA PHE A 45 -10.40 3.95 4.95
C PHE A 45 -10.69 2.46 4.70
N ALA A 46 -9.80 1.57 5.13
CA ALA A 46 -9.97 0.12 5.02
C ALA A 46 -11.21 -0.39 5.78
N GLU A 47 -11.52 0.21 6.93
CA GLU A 47 -12.71 -0.09 7.73
C GLU A 47 -14.00 0.52 7.16
N SER A 48 -13.90 1.49 6.26
CA SER A 48 -15.05 2.09 5.61
C SER A 48 -15.78 1.09 4.70
N ARG A 49 -17.05 1.36 4.39
CA ARG A 49 -17.83 0.55 3.44
C ARG A 49 -17.16 0.46 2.06
N GLU A 50 -16.47 1.50 1.62
CA GLU A 50 -15.77 1.52 0.34
C GLU A 50 -14.49 0.68 0.39
N GLY A 51 -13.71 0.82 1.46
CA GLY A 51 -12.52 -0.01 1.70
C GLY A 51 -12.85 -1.51 1.80
N GLN A 52 -13.90 -1.88 2.54
CA GLN A 52 -14.36 -3.27 2.65
C GLN A 52 -14.80 -3.86 1.29
N ARG A 53 -15.39 -3.04 0.41
CA ARG A 53 -15.71 -3.48 -0.97
C ARG A 53 -14.44 -3.73 -1.80
N MET A 54 -13.38 -2.94 -1.59
CA MET A 54 -12.09 -3.13 -2.26
C MET A 54 -11.35 -4.38 -1.76
N LEU A 55 -11.39 -4.63 -0.45
CA LEU A 55 -10.72 -5.77 0.16
C LEU A 55 -11.33 -7.12 -0.25
N ARG A 56 -12.56 -7.14 -0.79
CA ARG A 56 -13.25 -8.36 -1.29
C ARG A 56 -13.18 -9.53 -0.30
N SER A 57 -13.43 -9.26 0.98
CA SER A 57 -13.35 -10.21 2.12
C SER A 57 -11.94 -10.45 2.69
N ALA A 58 -10.90 -9.77 2.20
CA ALA A 58 -9.63 -9.67 2.92
C ALA A 58 -9.81 -8.83 4.20
N ASN A 59 -8.96 -9.07 5.18
CA ASN A 59 -8.92 -8.26 6.39
C ASN A 59 -8.38 -6.87 6.08
N ALA A 60 -8.71 -5.90 6.94
CA ALA A 60 -8.02 -4.62 6.93
C ALA A 60 -6.52 -4.83 7.25
N PRO A 61 -5.63 -3.99 6.69
CA PRO A 61 -4.21 -4.12 6.92
C PRO A 61 -3.87 -3.89 8.39
N ASP A 62 -2.89 -4.63 8.89
CA ASP A 62 -2.29 -4.42 10.20
C ASP A 62 -0.91 -3.76 10.08
N LEU A 63 -0.23 -3.61 11.23
CA LEU A 63 1.08 -2.95 11.28
C LEU A 63 2.16 -3.74 10.52
N ASP A 64 2.08 -5.07 10.51
CA ASP A 64 3.03 -5.93 9.82
C ASP A 64 2.83 -5.83 8.29
N GLU A 65 1.58 -5.76 7.84
CA GLU A 65 1.24 -5.62 6.43
C GLU A 65 1.74 -4.28 5.87
N VAL A 66 1.49 -3.15 6.56
CA VAL A 66 2.02 -1.85 6.12
C VAL A 66 3.54 -1.74 6.22
N GLN A 67 4.16 -2.43 7.20
CA GLN A 67 5.61 -2.52 7.29
C GLN A 67 6.20 -3.26 6.09
N ASN A 68 5.55 -4.34 5.63
CA ASN A 68 5.94 -5.06 4.42
C ASN A 68 5.85 -4.16 3.18
N TRP A 69 4.76 -3.39 3.04
CA TRP A 69 4.61 -2.45 1.92
C TRP A 69 5.75 -1.43 1.86
N ILE A 70 6.15 -0.87 3.01
CA ILE A 70 7.28 0.07 3.12
C ILE A 70 8.59 -0.62 2.73
N SER A 71 8.83 -1.85 3.19
CA SER A 71 10.03 -2.62 2.87
C SER A 71 10.12 -2.90 1.36
N TRP A 72 9.04 -3.41 0.75
CA TRP A 72 8.99 -3.65 -0.70
C TRP A 72 9.17 -2.36 -1.50
N ALA A 73 8.54 -1.27 -1.04
CA ALA A 73 8.70 0.03 -1.68
C ALA A 73 10.13 0.53 -1.58
N ARG A 74 10.90 0.22 -0.52
CA ARG A 74 12.33 0.57 -0.44
C ARG A 74 13.17 -0.26 -1.41
N GLU A 75 12.87 -1.55 -1.54
CA GLU A 75 13.58 -2.47 -2.44
C GLU A 75 13.32 -2.17 -3.93
N ALA A 76 12.12 -1.70 -4.26
CA ALA A 76 11.74 -1.27 -5.61
C ALA A 76 12.71 -0.26 -6.27
N ARG A 77 13.41 0.57 -5.47
CA ARG A 77 14.40 1.54 -5.99
C ARG A 77 15.60 0.87 -6.67
N HIS A 78 15.87 -0.40 -6.38
CA HIS A 78 16.94 -1.16 -7.02
C HIS A 78 16.60 -1.59 -8.45
N LEU A 79 15.33 -1.59 -8.84
CA LEU A 79 14.92 -1.78 -10.24
C LEU A 79 15.07 -0.47 -11.02
N LYS A 80 16.29 0.08 -11.06
CA LYS A 80 16.68 0.91 -12.19
C LYS A 80 16.83 -0.05 -13.38
N VAL A 81 15.86 -0.01 -14.26
CA VAL A 81 16.04 -0.55 -15.62
C VAL A 81 17.23 0.22 -16.21
N ALA A 82 18.31 -0.52 -16.50
CA ALA A 82 19.51 -0.02 -17.17
C ALA A 82 19.24 0.27 -18.65
#